data_AF-A0A935A1A2-F1
#
_entry.id   AF-A0A935A1A2-F1
#
_cell.length_a   1.000
_cell.length_b   1.000
_cell.length_c   1.000
_cell.angle_alpha   90.00
_cell.angle_beta   90.00
_cell.angle_gamma   90.00
#
_symmetry.space_group_name_H-M   'P 1'
#
loop_
_entity.id
_entity.type
_entity.pdbx_description
1 polymer ?
#
loop_
_entity_poly.entity_id
_entity_poly.type
_entity_poly.pdbx_seq_one_letter_code
_entity_poly.pdbx_strand_id
1 'polypeptide(L)'
;MEIMLPESPLAIIESRLRYLLPSEMYAEMWGNPSMEIMIRVHNHLRTLQRIIHDYTSRQIDVSQLKPGQVKTQWQYGTMMFTDLAGFTKLMEANAAKGRDGAENLLRELTKYFSTMISIISKSGGELVEFTGDAMLVVFEKKKEKNDDAQRAVRAGLRMQRAMKDFAEIQTPSGIVNLQMRIGIHSGRFLTAEIGTPRRMEHVLLGKDVQKAKLTESKGRNERVNISSSAYELAKDSFRFEAGEPEYHLVVDDLDADTLGDYEITPVGRRMASSVLFDLKDKKEVLNNITELLNSIEPLASYIPDPVLSMLVESAADRKIRPDFPTPTIMFVNFIGLPESADRALPGEERKLAVSFSKAFSLINAAVEARGGVLKKVTYHLSGSDIVIYFGVPNAHTNNEMRAASAAVAIREVVETINLKAPTVGGIKPEVYCQIGINMGPAFVAEVGDPRGRREFNVLGDTVNTAARLMNRAQKNQIVVSEAVRNAIEEKYECASLGEISLKGKSKPLSLYELTGKKVKETK
;
A
#
# COMPACT_ATOMS: atom_id res chain seq x y z
N MET A 1 22.00 -50.14 1.23
CA MET A 1 22.08 -49.02 2.17
C MET A 1 22.69 -47.87 1.39
N GLU A 2 21.85 -47.10 0.69
CA GLU A 2 22.30 -45.90 -0.02
C GLU A 2 22.79 -44.89 1.02
N ILE A 3 24.07 -44.57 0.93
CA ILE A 3 24.68 -43.50 1.72
C ILE A 3 24.20 -42.21 1.06
N MET A 4 23.19 -41.55 1.66
CA MET A 4 22.86 -40.17 1.33
C MET A 4 24.13 -39.34 1.52
N LEU A 5 24.72 -38.88 0.42
CA LEU A 5 25.73 -37.83 0.45
C LEU A 5 25.12 -36.62 1.21
N PRO A 6 25.86 -35.98 2.13
CA PRO A 6 25.36 -34.76 2.76
C PRO A 6 25.06 -33.74 1.65
N GLU A 7 23.82 -33.25 1.61
CA GLU A 7 23.44 -32.18 0.68
C GLU A 7 24.45 -31.05 0.81
N SER A 8 25.04 -30.64 -0.32
CA SER A 8 25.92 -29.48 -0.37
C SER A 8 25.23 -28.31 0.35
N PRO A 9 25.90 -27.57 1.25
CA PRO A 9 25.30 -26.41 1.92
C PRO A 9 24.67 -25.39 0.96
N LEU A 10 25.12 -25.36 -0.30
CA LEU A 10 24.53 -24.57 -1.37
C LEU A 10 23.17 -25.10 -1.86
N ALA A 11 22.97 -26.42 -1.90
CA ALA A 11 21.71 -27.05 -2.29
C ALA A 11 20.57 -26.71 -1.32
N ILE A 12 20.89 -26.59 -0.02
CA ILE A 12 19.93 -26.21 1.04
C ILE A 12 19.30 -24.83 0.76
N ILE A 13 20.07 -23.91 0.18
CA ILE A 13 19.62 -22.54 -0.07
C ILE A 13 19.22 -22.27 -1.53
N GLU A 14 19.24 -23.29 -2.40
CA GLU A 14 18.96 -23.14 -3.84
C GLU A 14 17.60 -22.49 -4.12
N SER A 15 16.54 -23.11 -3.57
CA SER A 15 15.16 -22.71 -3.82
C SER A 15 14.88 -21.29 -3.31
N ARG A 16 15.61 -20.87 -2.28
CA ARG A 16 15.59 -19.54 -1.68
C ARG A 16 16.25 -18.51 -2.60
N LEU A 17 17.44 -18.84 -3.12
CA LEU A 17 18.18 -17.98 -4.03
C LEU A 17 17.46 -17.79 -5.37
N ARG A 18 16.83 -18.84 -5.92
CA ARG A 18 16.08 -18.74 -7.18
C ARG A 18 15.05 -17.60 -7.19
N TYR A 19 14.48 -17.29 -6.02
CA TYR A 19 13.46 -16.26 -5.89
C TYR A 19 14.03 -14.84 -5.71
N LEU A 20 15.29 -14.72 -5.30
CA LEU A 20 15.91 -13.46 -4.89
C LEU A 20 17.11 -13.06 -5.77
N LEU A 21 17.45 -13.88 -6.76
CA LEU A 21 18.51 -13.61 -7.73
C LEU A 21 17.93 -13.33 -9.11
N PRO A 22 18.56 -12.41 -9.89
CA PRO A 22 18.31 -12.25 -11.31
C PRO A 22 18.52 -13.58 -12.03
N SER A 23 17.74 -13.80 -13.08
CA SER A 23 17.76 -15.06 -13.83
C SER A 23 19.17 -15.43 -14.32
N GLU A 24 19.94 -14.47 -14.81
CA GLU A 24 21.32 -14.66 -15.27
C GLU A 24 22.28 -15.02 -14.12
N MET A 25 22.19 -14.32 -12.99
CA MET A 25 23.04 -14.56 -11.82
C MET A 25 22.76 -15.92 -11.18
N TYR A 26 21.49 -16.34 -11.16
CA TYR A 26 21.10 -17.67 -10.70
C TYR A 26 21.72 -18.77 -11.59
N ALA A 27 21.64 -18.61 -12.91
CA ALA A 27 22.23 -19.55 -13.86
C ALA A 27 23.76 -19.65 -13.72
N GLU A 28 24.46 -18.52 -13.55
CA GLU A 28 25.91 -18.50 -13.30
C GLU A 28 26.29 -19.23 -12.01
N MET A 29 25.56 -18.97 -10.92
CA MET A 29 25.82 -19.56 -9.60
C MET A 29 25.70 -21.10 -9.63
N TRP A 30 24.75 -21.64 -10.39
CA TRP A 30 24.55 -23.09 -10.52
C TRP A 30 25.41 -23.74 -11.62
N GLY A 31 25.85 -22.97 -12.61
CA GLY A 31 26.80 -23.44 -13.61
C GLY A 31 28.22 -23.60 -13.06
N ASN A 32 28.69 -22.62 -12.27
CA ASN A 32 30.02 -22.64 -11.66
C ASN A 32 30.10 -21.74 -10.42
N PRO A 33 29.87 -22.25 -9.18
CA PRO A 33 29.86 -21.43 -7.96
C PRO A 33 31.29 -21.03 -7.53
N SER A 34 31.91 -20.14 -8.30
CA SER A 34 33.21 -19.53 -8.01
C SER A 34 33.10 -18.52 -6.87
N MET A 35 34.22 -18.19 -6.23
CA MET A 35 34.26 -17.18 -5.17
C MET A 35 33.77 -15.81 -5.65
N GLU A 36 34.12 -15.45 -6.89
CA GLU A 36 33.70 -14.20 -7.53
C GLU A 36 32.17 -14.12 -7.69
N ILE A 37 31.54 -15.20 -8.17
CA ILE A 37 30.08 -15.26 -8.32
C ILE A 37 29.40 -15.20 -6.95
N MET A 38 29.94 -15.89 -5.94
CA MET A 38 29.41 -15.82 -4.57
C MET A 38 29.49 -14.41 -3.97
N ILE A 39 30.58 -13.67 -4.22
CA ILE A 39 30.70 -12.27 -3.79
C ILE A 39 29.68 -11.39 -4.53
N ARG A 40 29.46 -11.61 -5.82
CA ARG A 40 28.42 -10.90 -6.60
C ARG A 40 27.02 -11.18 -6.05
N VAL A 41 26.70 -12.45 -5.76
CA VAL A 41 25.45 -12.87 -5.11
C VAL A 41 25.26 -12.18 -3.77
N HIS A 42 26.29 -12.18 -2.92
CA HIS A 42 26.26 -11.49 -1.63
C HIS A 42 25.98 -9.99 -1.78
N ASN A 43 26.67 -9.30 -2.70
CA ASN A 43 26.49 -7.87 -2.94
C ASN A 43 25.11 -7.53 -3.51
N HIS A 44 24.58 -8.39 -4.38
CA HIS A 44 23.22 -8.30 -4.88
C HIS A 44 22.20 -8.41 -3.74
N LEU A 45 22.28 -9.48 -2.94
CA LEU A 45 21.37 -9.69 -1.81
C LEU A 45 21.46 -8.55 -0.79
N ARG A 46 22.65 -8.01 -0.52
CA ARG A 46 22.82 -6.84 0.35
C ARG A 46 22.14 -5.59 -0.22
N THR A 47 22.22 -5.39 -1.53
CA THR A 47 21.51 -4.29 -2.20
C THR A 47 20.00 -4.51 -2.13
N LEU A 48 19.54 -5.73 -2.40
CA LEU A 48 18.14 -6.11 -2.34
C LEU A 48 17.57 -5.96 -0.92
N GLN A 49 18.32 -6.33 0.12
CA GLN A 49 17.95 -6.13 1.52
C GLN A 49 17.64 -4.66 1.81
N ARG A 50 18.49 -3.74 1.35
CA ARG A 50 18.26 -2.30 1.49
C ARG A 50 17.02 -1.85 0.74
N ILE A 51 16.84 -2.30 -0.51
CA ILE A 51 15.65 -1.99 -1.32
C ILE A 51 14.38 -2.46 -0.61
N ILE A 52 14.35 -3.69 -0.12
CA ILE A 52 13.19 -4.27 0.56
C ILE A 52 12.89 -3.54 1.89
N HIS A 53 13.92 -3.13 2.63
CA HIS A 53 13.73 -2.28 3.81
C HIS A 53 13.07 -0.94 3.47
N ASP A 54 13.42 -0.34 2.34
CA ASP A 54 12.84 0.91 1.85
C ASP A 54 11.39 0.74 1.36
N TYR A 55 11.03 -0.48 0.93
CA TYR A 55 9.67 -0.83 0.50
C TYR A 55 8.70 -1.18 1.64
N THR A 56 9.23 -1.48 2.83
CA THR A 56 8.45 -1.97 3.97
C THR A 56 8.40 -0.95 5.10
N SER A 57 7.23 -0.75 5.72
CA SER A 57 7.07 0.17 6.85
C SER A 57 7.94 -0.25 8.04
N ARG A 58 8.39 0.72 8.84
CA ARG A 58 9.11 0.44 10.10
C ARG A 58 8.21 -0.12 11.20
N GLN A 59 6.88 -0.03 11.06
CA GLN A 59 5.94 -0.71 11.96
C GLN A 59 6.06 -2.25 11.90
N ILE A 60 6.57 -2.77 10.79
CA ILE A 60 6.86 -4.19 10.64
C ILE A 60 8.15 -4.50 11.43
N ASP A 61 8.00 -5.14 12.59
CA ASP A 61 9.11 -5.59 13.43
C ASP A 61 9.73 -6.87 12.88
N VAL A 62 10.78 -6.69 12.06
CA VAL A 62 11.53 -7.76 11.40
C VAL A 62 12.07 -8.81 12.37
N SER A 63 12.42 -8.41 13.59
CA SER A 63 13.03 -9.32 14.56
C SER A 63 12.06 -10.39 15.10
N GLN A 64 10.76 -10.15 14.95
CA GLN A 64 9.70 -11.02 15.46
C GLN A 64 8.85 -11.64 14.34
N LEU A 65 9.19 -11.41 13.07
CA LEU A 65 8.41 -11.92 11.94
C LEU A 65 8.57 -13.43 11.79
N LYS A 66 7.42 -14.10 11.72
CA LYS A 66 7.31 -15.50 11.28
C LYS A 66 6.26 -15.56 10.18
N PRO A 67 6.64 -15.44 8.90
CA PRO A 67 5.71 -15.42 7.78
C PRO A 67 4.70 -16.59 7.85
N GLY A 68 3.44 -16.29 7.56
CA GLY A 68 2.30 -17.21 7.70
C GLY A 68 1.73 -17.36 9.12
N GLN A 69 2.36 -16.78 10.14
CA GLN A 69 1.77 -16.71 11.48
C GLN A 69 0.95 -15.44 11.64
N VAL A 70 -0.31 -15.60 12.02
CA VAL A 70 -1.18 -14.47 12.35
C VAL A 70 -0.81 -13.92 13.73
N LYS A 71 -0.43 -12.65 13.76
CA LYS A 71 -0.14 -11.89 14.99
C LYS A 71 -1.08 -10.71 15.08
N THR A 72 -1.56 -10.39 16.28
CA THR A 72 -2.45 -9.26 16.53
C THR A 72 -1.94 -8.45 17.70
N GLN A 73 -2.05 -7.13 17.61
CA GLN A 73 -1.63 -6.23 18.70
C GLN A 73 -2.53 -4.99 18.74
N TRP A 74 -3.12 -4.73 19.91
CA TRP A 74 -3.78 -3.45 20.16
C TRP A 74 -2.74 -2.36 20.38
N GLN A 75 -2.94 -1.25 19.69
CA GLN A 75 -2.10 -0.06 19.80
C GLN A 75 -2.97 1.16 20.07
N TYR A 76 -2.34 2.19 20.64
CA TYR A 76 -2.93 3.51 20.81
C TYR A 76 -1.96 4.55 20.24
N GLY A 77 -2.49 5.52 19.51
CA GLY A 77 -1.69 6.61 18.96
C GLY A 77 -2.52 7.58 18.16
N THR A 78 -1.80 8.50 17.51
CA THR A 78 -2.38 9.51 16.64
C THR A 78 -2.11 9.16 15.18
N MET A 79 -3.17 9.05 14.39
CA MET A 79 -3.12 8.82 12.95
C MET A 79 -3.31 10.13 12.21
N MET A 80 -2.53 10.33 11.15
CA MET A 80 -2.66 11.43 10.22
C MET A 80 -2.92 10.87 8.82
N PHE A 81 -4.01 11.32 8.20
CA PHE A 81 -4.27 11.12 6.78
C PHE A 81 -4.03 12.43 6.05
N THR A 82 -3.43 12.33 4.87
CA THR A 82 -3.24 13.46 3.96
C THR A 82 -3.88 13.17 2.63
N ASP A 83 -4.41 14.18 1.95
CA ASP A 83 -4.93 14.10 0.59
C ASP A 83 -4.30 15.21 -0.26
N LEU A 84 -3.95 14.87 -1.49
CA LEU A 84 -3.20 15.75 -2.40
C LEU A 84 -4.10 16.21 -3.55
N ALA A 85 -4.72 17.38 -3.39
CA ALA A 85 -5.49 18.00 -4.46
C ALA A 85 -4.56 18.57 -5.55
N GLY A 86 -4.99 18.44 -6.81
CA GLY A 86 -4.23 18.89 -7.99
C GLY A 86 -3.38 17.81 -8.65
N PHE A 87 -3.16 16.67 -7.98
CA PHE A 87 -2.37 15.55 -8.49
C PHE A 87 -2.86 15.03 -9.85
N THR A 88 -4.17 14.82 -10.01
CA THR A 88 -4.74 14.34 -11.28
C THR A 88 -4.47 15.30 -12.44
N LYS A 89 -4.58 16.61 -12.21
CA LYS A 89 -4.27 17.63 -13.23
C LYS A 89 -2.80 17.62 -13.62
N LEU A 90 -1.92 17.47 -12.62
CA LEU A 90 -0.48 17.35 -12.84
C LEU A 90 -0.16 16.11 -13.69
N MET A 91 -0.82 14.99 -13.42
CA MET A 91 -0.67 13.76 -14.22
C MET A 91 -1.13 13.97 -15.67
N GLU A 92 -2.35 14.50 -15.87
CA GLU A 92 -2.92 14.74 -17.21
C GLU A 92 -2.03 15.66 -18.05
N ALA A 93 -1.50 16.73 -17.45
CA ALA A 93 -0.59 17.66 -18.12
C ALA A 93 0.74 17.03 -18.57
N ASN A 94 1.19 15.97 -17.89
CA ASN A 94 2.42 15.25 -18.23
C ASN A 94 2.16 14.08 -19.20
N ALA A 95 1.00 13.43 -19.13
CA ALA A 95 0.66 12.29 -19.98
C ALA A 95 0.76 12.61 -21.48
N ALA A 96 0.45 13.84 -21.88
CA ALA A 96 0.54 14.31 -23.27
C ALA A 96 1.96 14.24 -23.86
N LYS A 97 3.01 14.21 -23.03
CA LYS A 97 4.41 14.09 -23.47
C LYS A 97 4.96 12.66 -23.43
N GLY A 98 4.11 11.67 -23.19
CA GLY A 98 4.51 10.27 -23.12
C GLY A 98 5.64 10.07 -22.10
N ARG A 99 6.75 9.48 -22.55
CA ARG A 99 7.88 9.09 -21.70
C ARG A 99 8.56 10.27 -20.99
N ASP A 100 8.84 11.36 -21.70
CA ASP A 100 9.48 12.54 -21.10
C ASP A 100 8.57 13.17 -20.04
N GLY A 101 7.25 13.12 -20.28
CA GLY A 101 6.24 13.52 -19.30
C GLY A 101 6.24 12.62 -18.06
N ALA A 102 6.40 11.30 -18.23
CA ALA A 102 6.45 10.36 -17.13
C ALA A 102 7.70 10.59 -16.25
N GLU A 103 8.86 10.87 -16.86
CA GLU A 103 10.08 11.21 -16.13
C GLU A 103 9.97 12.57 -15.40
N ASN A 104 9.35 13.57 -16.04
CA ASN A 104 9.08 14.86 -15.45
C ASN A 104 8.16 14.74 -14.22
N LEU A 105 7.06 14.01 -14.35
CA LEU A 105 6.12 13.74 -13.27
C LEU A 105 6.80 13.00 -12.10
N LEU A 106 7.59 11.96 -12.39
CA LEU A 106 8.32 11.23 -11.36
C LEU A 106 9.25 12.15 -10.56
N ARG A 107 9.95 13.08 -11.22
CA ARG A 107 10.85 14.02 -10.56
C ARG A 107 10.11 14.94 -9.58
N GLU A 108 8.98 15.51 -10.00
CA GLU A 108 8.18 16.38 -9.12
C GLU A 108 7.60 15.60 -7.93
N LEU A 109 7.11 14.36 -8.16
CA LEU A 109 6.62 13.50 -7.09
C LEU A 109 7.72 13.06 -6.14
N THR A 110 8.92 12.79 -6.65
CA THR A 110 10.09 12.45 -5.83
C THR A 110 10.45 13.61 -4.91
N LYS A 111 10.45 14.85 -5.43
CA LYS A 111 10.67 16.06 -4.63
C LYS A 111 9.60 16.20 -3.54
N TYR A 112 8.33 16.06 -3.90
CA TYR A 112 7.21 16.12 -2.96
C TYR A 112 7.32 15.07 -1.85
N PHE A 113 7.40 13.79 -2.19
CA PHE A 113 7.42 12.72 -1.20
C PHE A 113 8.67 12.77 -0.32
N SER A 114 9.85 13.09 -0.87
CA SER A 114 11.07 13.23 -0.08
C SER A 114 10.93 14.31 0.99
N THR A 115 10.36 15.47 0.65
CA THR A 115 10.09 16.56 1.60
C THR A 115 9.12 16.10 2.70
N MET A 116 8.01 15.46 2.32
CA MET A 116 6.99 15.02 3.28
C MET A 116 7.50 13.91 4.21
N ILE A 117 8.19 12.90 3.68
CA ILE A 117 8.79 11.81 4.45
C ILE A 117 9.83 12.34 5.44
N SER A 118 10.64 13.32 5.03
CA SER A 118 11.61 13.97 5.91
C SER A 118 10.92 14.66 7.10
N ILE A 119 9.86 15.43 6.86
CA ILE A 119 9.07 16.10 7.91
C ILE A 119 8.43 15.09 8.86
N ILE A 120 7.81 14.04 8.31
CA ILE A 120 7.17 12.97 9.09
C ILE A 120 8.20 12.30 10.01
N SER A 121 9.33 11.87 9.45
CA SER A 121 10.39 11.16 10.18
C SER A 121 11.02 12.02 11.28
N LYS A 122 11.34 13.29 10.97
CA LYS A 122 11.86 14.27 11.96
C LYS A 122 10.87 14.63 13.06
N SER A 123 9.57 14.45 12.81
CA SER A 123 8.53 14.65 13.81
C SER A 123 8.21 13.36 14.61
N GLY A 124 8.97 12.29 14.37
CA GLY A 124 8.79 10.98 15.02
C GLY A 124 7.50 10.26 14.60
N GLY A 125 6.96 10.60 13.43
CA GLY A 125 5.89 9.86 12.79
C GLY A 125 6.45 8.76 11.88
N GLU A 126 5.62 7.75 11.64
CA GLU A 126 5.94 6.64 10.74
C GLU A 126 4.99 6.62 9.56
N LEU A 127 5.54 6.66 8.35
CA LEU A 127 4.75 6.47 7.13
C LEU A 127 4.39 4.99 7.01
N VAL A 128 3.12 4.69 7.22
CA VAL A 128 2.58 3.33 7.10
C VAL A 128 2.47 2.99 5.62
N GLU A 129 1.81 3.85 4.85
CA GLU A 129 1.57 3.61 3.44
C GLU A 129 1.22 4.85 2.62
N PHE A 130 1.39 4.70 1.32
CA PHE A 130 0.82 5.57 0.30
C PHE A 130 -0.50 4.96 -0.17
N THR A 131 -1.60 5.74 -0.16
CA THR A 131 -2.91 5.29 -0.61
C THR A 131 -3.32 6.12 -1.81
N GLY A 132 -2.89 5.73 -3.00
CA GLY A 132 -3.00 6.59 -4.17
C GLY A 132 -2.09 7.81 -4.02
N ASP A 133 -2.66 9.01 -4.04
CA ASP A 133 -2.00 10.30 -3.80
C ASP A 133 -2.03 10.75 -2.33
N ALA A 134 -2.65 9.95 -1.45
CA ALA A 134 -2.69 10.16 0.00
C ALA A 134 -1.55 9.46 0.75
N MET A 135 -1.28 9.92 1.97
CA MET A 135 -0.37 9.25 2.93
C MET A 135 -1.08 8.97 4.25
N LEU A 136 -0.84 7.78 4.81
CA LEU A 136 -1.18 7.44 6.19
C LEU A 136 0.06 7.42 7.07
N VAL A 137 0.04 8.24 8.12
CA VAL A 137 1.12 8.35 9.09
C VAL A 137 0.60 7.99 10.48
N VAL A 138 1.38 7.21 11.24
CA VAL A 138 1.09 6.88 12.64
C VAL A 138 2.14 7.50 13.54
N PHE A 139 1.68 8.17 14.59
CA PHE A 139 2.46 8.65 15.72
C PHE A 139 2.11 7.79 16.93
N GLU A 140 2.94 6.80 17.22
CA GLU A 140 2.72 5.89 18.34
C GLU A 140 2.82 6.63 19.67
N LYS A 141 1.90 6.31 20.59
CA LYS A 141 1.95 6.80 21.97
C LYS A 141 3.11 6.14 22.71
N LYS A 142 4.08 6.94 23.14
CA LYS A 142 5.20 6.47 23.96
C LYS A 142 4.74 6.33 25.41
N LYS A 143 5.19 5.28 26.11
CA LYS A 143 4.83 5.04 27.52
C LYS A 143 5.17 6.22 28.44
N GLU A 144 6.27 6.89 28.15
CA GLU A 144 6.83 7.97 28.98
C GLU A 144 6.25 9.34 28.67
N LYS A 145 5.63 9.53 27.50
CA LYS A 145 5.20 10.85 27.03
C LYS A 145 3.97 10.75 26.12
N ASN A 146 2.91 11.44 26.53
CA ASN A 146 1.65 11.51 25.80
C ASN A 146 1.64 12.72 24.84
N ASP A 147 2.67 12.81 23.98
CA ASP A 147 2.87 13.93 23.05
C ASP A 147 2.61 13.57 21.58
N ASP A 148 2.03 12.40 21.30
CA ASP A 148 1.79 11.92 19.94
C ASP A 148 0.85 12.83 19.14
N ALA A 149 -0.20 13.37 19.77
CA ALA A 149 -1.11 14.33 19.12
C ALA A 149 -0.39 15.63 18.77
N GLN A 150 0.44 16.16 19.67
CA GLN A 150 1.20 17.38 19.44
C GLN A 150 2.28 17.18 18.37
N ARG A 151 2.93 16.01 18.32
CA ARG A 151 3.86 15.65 17.24
C ARG A 151 3.16 15.60 15.90
N ALA A 152 1.96 15.01 15.84
CA ALA A 152 1.16 14.97 14.63
C ALA A 152 0.73 16.37 14.18
N VAL A 153 0.24 17.22 15.08
CA VAL A 153 -0.17 18.60 14.74
C VAL A 153 1.01 19.41 14.19
N ARG A 154 2.19 19.36 14.83
CA ARG A 154 3.39 20.05 14.33
C ARG A 154 3.82 19.53 12.96
N ALA A 155 3.82 18.21 12.77
CA ALA A 155 4.11 17.60 11.47
C ALA A 155 3.14 18.12 10.41
N GLY A 156 1.85 18.16 10.70
CA GLY A 156 0.83 18.67 9.79
C GLY A 156 1.06 20.14 9.40
N LEU A 157 1.36 21.01 10.37
CA LEU A 157 1.67 22.42 10.10
C LEU A 157 2.96 22.57 9.26
N ARG A 158 4.02 21.82 9.57
CA ARG A 158 5.27 21.79 8.79
C ARG A 158 5.01 21.34 7.35
N MET A 159 4.19 20.30 7.15
CA MET A 159 3.80 19.82 5.83
C MET A 159 3.02 20.89 5.05
N GLN A 160 2.05 21.56 5.68
CA GLN A 160 1.31 22.66 5.04
C GLN A 160 2.23 23.84 4.66
N ARG A 161 3.21 24.19 5.50
CA ARG A 161 4.21 25.22 5.14
C ARG A 161 5.07 24.79 3.95
N ALA A 162 5.49 23.53 3.90
CA ALA A 162 6.28 22.98 2.80
C ALA A 162 5.50 22.89 1.48
N MET A 163 4.15 22.84 1.52
CA MET A 163 3.33 22.88 0.31
C MET A 163 3.48 24.16 -0.51
N LYS A 164 4.00 25.24 0.07
CA LYS A 164 4.32 26.48 -0.66
C LYS A 164 5.30 26.24 -1.82
N ASP A 165 6.21 25.29 -1.68
CA ASP A 165 7.19 24.93 -2.73
C ASP A 165 6.56 24.16 -3.91
N PHE A 166 5.28 23.78 -3.79
CA PHE A 166 4.51 23.01 -4.76
C PHE A 166 3.25 23.75 -5.23
N ALA A 167 3.13 25.04 -4.88
CA ALA A 167 1.99 25.87 -5.25
C ALA A 167 2.01 26.30 -6.73
N GLU A 168 3.17 26.31 -7.40
CA GLU A 168 3.31 26.76 -8.80
C GLU A 168 4.19 25.80 -9.61
N ILE A 169 3.72 24.57 -9.82
CA ILE A 169 4.46 23.60 -10.63
C ILE A 169 4.27 23.94 -12.11
N GLN A 170 5.38 24.28 -12.76
CA GLN A 170 5.43 24.49 -14.20
C GLN A 170 5.23 23.16 -14.93
N THR A 171 4.17 23.07 -15.72
CA THR A 171 3.89 21.89 -16.56
C THR A 171 3.80 22.29 -18.03
N PRO A 172 3.89 21.33 -18.97
CA PRO A 172 3.68 21.60 -20.38
C PRO A 172 2.33 22.23 -20.72
N SER A 173 1.31 22.01 -19.89
CA SER A 173 -0.06 22.50 -20.09
C SER A 173 -0.38 23.75 -19.25
N GLY A 174 0.63 24.36 -18.62
CA GLY A 174 0.49 25.54 -17.76
C GLY A 174 0.88 25.27 -16.31
N ILE A 175 0.52 26.17 -15.41
CA ILE A 175 0.83 26.07 -13.98
C ILE A 175 -0.21 25.17 -13.30
N VAL A 176 0.27 24.19 -12.53
CA VAL A 176 -0.57 23.34 -11.68
C VAL A 176 -0.20 23.58 -10.21
N ASN A 177 -1.23 23.83 -9.41
CA ASN A 177 -1.07 24.06 -7.98
C ASN A 177 -1.42 22.77 -7.23
N LEU A 178 -0.49 22.29 -6.40
CA LEU A 178 -0.78 21.21 -5.46
C LEU A 178 -1.22 21.79 -4.12
N GLN A 179 -2.31 21.26 -3.58
CA GLN A 179 -2.80 21.61 -2.26
C GLN A 179 -2.94 20.35 -1.41
N MET A 180 -2.67 20.47 -0.12
CA MET A 180 -2.80 19.34 0.80
C MET A 180 -3.94 19.59 1.78
N ARG A 181 -4.72 18.55 2.04
CA ARG A 181 -5.63 18.49 3.18
C ARG A 181 -5.09 17.48 4.18
N ILE A 182 -5.14 17.81 5.47
CA ILE A 182 -4.61 16.94 6.53
C ILE A 182 -5.71 16.71 7.56
N GLY A 183 -5.95 15.44 7.91
CA GLY A 183 -6.84 15.02 8.99
C GLY A 183 -6.07 14.26 10.07
N ILE A 184 -6.29 14.62 11.34
CA ILE A 184 -5.60 14.01 12.49
C ILE A 184 -6.61 13.47 13.52
N HIS A 185 -6.44 12.20 13.88
CA HIS A 185 -7.29 11.53 14.86
C HIS A 185 -6.46 10.68 15.83
N SER A 186 -6.80 10.76 17.12
CA SER A 186 -6.16 9.97 18.16
C SER A 186 -7.12 8.90 18.67
N GLY A 187 -6.66 7.65 18.75
CA GLY A 187 -7.51 6.53 19.10
C GLY A 187 -6.77 5.20 19.20
N ARG A 188 -7.57 4.15 19.40
CA ARG A 188 -7.13 2.76 19.53
C ARG A 188 -7.36 2.02 18.22
N PHE A 189 -6.39 1.24 17.78
CA PHE A 189 -6.52 0.39 16.59
C PHE A 189 -5.84 -0.95 16.81
N LEU A 190 -6.33 -1.98 16.12
CA LEU A 190 -5.78 -3.33 16.14
C LEU A 190 -4.87 -3.50 14.93
N THR A 191 -3.58 -3.74 15.13
CA THR A 191 -2.71 -4.19 14.03
C THR A 191 -2.75 -5.71 13.91
N ALA A 192 -2.74 -6.21 12.69
CA ALA A 192 -2.64 -7.64 12.42
C ALA A 192 -1.68 -7.95 11.27
N GLU A 193 -0.86 -8.99 11.46
CA GLU A 193 -0.11 -9.63 10.38
C GLU A 193 -0.96 -10.76 9.81
N ILE A 194 -1.31 -10.69 8.54
CA ILE A 194 -2.18 -11.65 7.87
C ILE A 194 -1.53 -12.17 6.59
N GLY A 195 -1.86 -13.40 6.19
CA GLY A 195 -1.43 -13.98 4.91
C GLY A 195 -0.76 -15.34 5.03
N THR A 196 0.13 -15.62 4.07
CA THR A 196 0.86 -16.88 3.92
C THR A 196 2.36 -16.63 4.04
N PRO A 197 3.21 -17.67 4.19
CA PRO A 197 4.65 -17.49 4.27
C PRO A 197 5.29 -16.73 3.10
N ARG A 198 4.64 -16.72 1.92
CA ARG A 198 5.13 -16.00 0.73
C ARG A 198 4.44 -14.67 0.48
N ARG A 199 3.26 -14.46 1.07
CA ARG A 199 2.47 -13.25 0.87
C ARG A 199 1.80 -12.83 2.19
N MET A 200 2.41 -11.87 2.87
CA MET A 200 1.96 -11.26 4.11
C MET A 200 1.43 -9.85 3.87
N GLU A 201 0.53 -9.39 4.72
CA GLU A 201 0.06 -8.01 4.80
C GLU A 201 -0.01 -7.56 6.26
N HIS A 202 0.33 -6.29 6.46
CA HIS A 202 0.14 -5.60 7.74
C HIS A 202 -1.11 -4.73 7.64
N VAL A 203 -2.13 -5.04 8.43
CA VAL A 203 -3.42 -4.32 8.39
C VAL A 203 -3.71 -3.63 9.73
N LEU A 204 -4.23 -2.40 9.68
CA LEU A 204 -4.81 -1.73 10.84
C LEU A 204 -6.34 -1.86 10.79
N LEU A 205 -6.95 -2.26 11.90
CA LEU A 205 -8.38 -2.52 12.01
C LEU A 205 -8.98 -1.69 13.14
N GLY A 206 -10.28 -1.41 13.03
CA GLY A 206 -11.06 -0.66 14.00
C GLY A 206 -11.50 0.71 13.53
N LYS A 207 -12.54 1.22 14.18
CA LYS A 207 -13.27 2.45 13.83
C LYS A 207 -12.42 3.71 13.92
N ASP A 208 -11.41 3.74 14.78
CA ASP A 208 -10.58 4.95 14.92
C ASP A 208 -9.69 5.16 13.69
N VAL A 209 -9.32 4.09 12.96
CA VAL A 209 -8.65 4.21 11.65
C VAL A 209 -9.60 4.86 10.63
N GLN A 210 -10.88 4.47 10.64
CA GLN A 210 -11.91 5.03 9.77
C GLN A 210 -12.18 6.50 10.10
N LYS A 211 -12.24 6.85 11.40
CA LYS A 211 -12.38 8.24 11.85
C LYS A 211 -11.20 9.12 11.44
N ALA A 212 -9.99 8.58 11.39
CA ALA A 212 -8.84 9.33 10.90
C ALA A 212 -9.01 9.73 9.41
N LYS A 213 -9.46 8.78 8.57
CA LYS A 213 -9.83 9.06 7.17
C LYS A 213 -11.03 10.01 7.05
N LEU A 214 -12.05 9.85 7.90
CA LEU A 214 -13.20 10.76 7.94
C LEU A 214 -12.79 12.19 8.33
N THR A 215 -11.88 12.34 9.29
CA THR A 215 -11.36 13.64 9.74
C THR A 215 -10.70 14.40 8.60
N GLU A 216 -9.91 13.70 7.78
CA GLU A 216 -9.35 14.27 6.56
C GLU A 216 -10.45 14.73 5.60
N SER A 217 -11.45 13.86 5.34
CA SER A 217 -12.54 14.16 4.41
C SER A 217 -13.40 15.37 4.81
N LYS A 218 -13.43 15.69 6.11
CA LYS A 218 -14.15 16.80 6.76
C LYS A 218 -13.31 18.08 6.88
N GLY A 219 -12.04 17.99 6.51
CA GLY A 219 -11.11 19.12 6.51
C GLY A 219 -11.29 20.05 5.31
N ARG A 220 -10.52 21.14 5.33
CA ARG A 220 -10.40 22.11 4.24
C ARG A 220 -9.01 22.02 3.62
N ASN A 221 -8.89 22.34 2.33
CA ASN A 221 -7.59 22.45 1.67
C ASN A 221 -6.69 23.44 2.43
N GLU A 222 -5.40 23.16 2.46
CA GLU A 222 -4.36 23.98 3.09
C GLU A 222 -4.48 24.12 4.61
N ARG A 223 -5.39 23.36 5.24
CA ARG A 223 -5.61 23.37 6.69
C ARG A 223 -5.30 22.01 7.31
N VAL A 224 -4.97 22.04 8.59
CA VAL A 224 -4.89 20.85 9.44
C VAL A 224 -6.21 20.73 10.20
N ASN A 225 -6.97 19.68 9.92
CA ASN A 225 -8.21 19.36 10.59
C ASN A 225 -7.96 18.26 11.63
N ILE A 226 -8.52 18.41 12.82
CA ILE A 226 -8.37 17.43 13.89
C ILE A 226 -9.74 17.03 14.44
N SER A 227 -9.87 15.76 14.82
CA SER A 227 -11.06 15.26 15.54
C SER A 227 -11.09 15.72 17.01
N SER A 228 -12.25 15.66 17.66
CA SER A 228 -12.39 15.94 19.09
C SER A 228 -11.41 15.17 19.99
N SER A 229 -11.12 13.90 19.69
CA SER A 229 -10.18 13.11 20.52
C SER A 229 -8.73 13.61 20.42
N ALA A 230 -8.30 14.03 19.23
CA ALA A 230 -6.99 14.65 19.04
C ALA A 230 -6.95 16.07 19.65
N TYR A 231 -8.07 16.79 19.59
CA TYR A 231 -8.19 18.13 20.17
C TYR A 231 -7.99 18.10 21.68
N GLU A 232 -8.65 17.18 22.40
CA GLU A 232 -8.50 17.06 23.85
C GLU A 232 -7.04 16.83 24.28
N LEU A 233 -6.25 16.14 23.44
CA LEU A 233 -4.84 15.90 23.71
C LEU A 233 -3.94 17.09 23.38
N ALA A 234 -4.34 17.97 22.46
CA ALA A 234 -3.51 19.04 21.91
C ALA A 234 -3.96 20.46 22.30
N LYS A 235 -5.14 20.62 22.93
CA LYS A 235 -5.79 21.92 23.20
C LYS A 235 -4.95 22.91 24.01
N ASP A 236 -4.08 22.41 24.89
CA ASP A 236 -3.23 23.27 25.73
C ASP A 236 -1.94 23.73 25.00
N SER A 237 -1.65 23.18 23.82
CA SER A 237 -0.41 23.43 23.08
C SER A 237 -0.60 24.25 21.79
N PHE A 238 -1.82 24.37 21.28
CA PHE A 238 -2.11 25.05 20.02
C PHE A 238 -3.41 25.83 20.09
N ARG A 239 -3.60 26.76 19.16
CA ARG A 239 -4.88 27.47 18.97
C ARG A 239 -5.71 26.81 17.88
N PHE A 240 -7.03 26.91 18.04
CA PHE A 240 -8.00 26.23 17.19
C PHE A 240 -9.16 27.16 16.80
N GLU A 241 -9.66 26.95 15.59
CA GLU A 241 -10.89 27.52 15.05
C GLU A 241 -11.96 26.44 14.94
N ALA A 242 -13.23 26.85 14.94
CA ALA A 242 -14.34 25.94 14.69
C ALA A 242 -14.29 25.35 13.27
N GLY A 243 -14.35 24.02 13.17
CA GLY A 243 -14.50 23.28 11.92
C GLY A 243 -15.96 22.88 11.65
N GLU A 244 -16.15 21.78 10.92
CA GLU A 244 -17.44 21.06 10.92
C GLU A 244 -17.74 20.50 12.33
N PRO A 245 -19.01 20.16 12.67
CA PRO A 245 -19.35 19.57 13.96
C PRO A 245 -18.44 18.38 14.32
N GLU A 246 -17.92 18.36 15.55
CA GLU A 246 -16.94 17.37 16.06
C GLU A 246 -15.50 17.49 15.52
N TYR A 247 -15.21 18.56 14.77
CA TYR A 247 -13.89 18.82 14.20
C TYR A 247 -13.41 20.24 14.49
N HIS A 248 -12.08 20.39 14.59
CA HIS A 248 -11.43 21.67 14.85
C HIS A 248 -10.32 21.91 13.82
N LEU A 249 -10.15 23.15 13.40
CA LEU A 249 -9.07 23.55 12.51
C LEU A 249 -7.93 24.12 13.34
N VAL A 250 -6.72 23.62 13.12
CA VAL A 250 -5.52 24.18 13.78
C VAL A 250 -5.23 25.56 13.19
N VAL A 251 -4.87 26.50 14.06
CA VAL A 251 -4.35 27.82 13.68
C VAL A 251 -2.83 27.73 13.63
N ASP A 252 -2.24 28.17 12.51
CA ASP A 252 -0.78 28.24 12.38
C ASP A 252 -0.28 29.60 12.90
N ASP A 253 -0.09 29.72 14.21
CA ASP A 253 0.42 30.94 14.88
C ASP A 253 1.78 30.74 15.57
N LEU A 254 2.46 29.64 15.28
CA LEU A 254 3.80 29.34 15.77
C LEU A 254 4.87 30.04 14.92
N ASP A 255 5.94 30.55 15.53
CA ASP A 255 7.10 31.00 14.75
C ASP A 255 7.89 29.81 14.14
N ALA A 256 8.88 30.11 13.29
CA ALA A 256 9.67 29.08 12.62
C ALA A 256 10.53 28.26 13.59
N ASP A 257 11.04 28.90 14.65
CA ASP A 257 11.95 28.30 15.62
C ASP A 257 11.20 27.32 16.54
N THR A 258 10.07 27.74 17.11
CA THR A 258 9.17 26.93 17.94
C THR A 258 8.60 25.74 17.17
N LEU A 259 8.27 25.94 15.89
CA LEU A 259 7.86 24.84 15.04
C LEU A 259 9.06 23.94 14.70
N GLY A 260 10.29 24.46 14.63
CA GLY A 260 11.54 23.76 14.30
C GLY A 260 12.15 22.93 15.44
N ASP A 261 12.01 23.35 16.69
CA ASP A 261 12.62 22.75 17.90
C ASP A 261 12.21 21.28 18.17
N TYR A 262 11.19 20.78 17.50
CA TYR A 262 10.70 19.40 17.60
C TYR A 262 11.41 18.42 16.64
N GLU A 263 12.67 18.66 16.27
CA GLU A 263 13.46 17.65 15.53
C GLU A 263 13.82 16.48 16.44
N ILE A 264 13.07 15.40 16.31
CA ILE A 264 13.39 14.13 16.94
C ILE A 264 14.47 13.45 16.09
N THR A 265 15.57 13.04 16.72
CA THR A 265 16.57 12.20 16.04
C THR A 265 15.85 10.93 15.55
N PRO A 266 15.81 10.68 14.22
CA PRO A 266 15.10 9.53 13.69
C PRO A 266 15.67 8.24 14.30
N VAL A 267 14.80 7.35 14.75
CA VAL A 267 15.21 5.97 15.04
C VAL A 267 15.46 5.31 13.68
N GLY A 268 16.70 5.34 13.22
CA GLY A 268 17.11 4.59 12.05
C GLY A 268 17.08 3.10 12.36
N ARG A 269 16.59 2.26 11.44
CA ARG A 269 16.97 0.85 11.42
C ARG A 269 18.49 0.84 11.21
N ARG A 270 19.28 0.69 12.28
CA ARG A 270 20.73 0.55 12.16
C ARG A 270 21.00 -0.76 11.43
N MET A 271 21.29 -0.68 10.13
CA MET A 271 21.96 -1.79 9.47
C MET A 271 23.34 -1.90 10.10
N ALA A 272 23.72 -3.10 10.57
CA ALA A 272 25.05 -3.30 11.12
C ALA A 272 26.08 -2.77 10.11
N SER A 273 26.94 -1.85 10.56
CA SER A 273 28.08 -1.42 9.76
C SER A 273 28.92 -2.66 9.50
N SER A 274 29.21 -2.93 8.23
CA SER A 274 30.07 -4.03 7.82
C SER A 274 31.35 -4.01 8.64
N VAL A 275 31.56 -5.05 9.45
CA VAL A 275 32.91 -5.45 9.81
C VAL A 275 33.65 -5.60 8.49
N LEU A 276 34.82 -4.96 8.35
CA LEU A 276 35.69 -5.12 7.19
C LEU A 276 35.91 -6.62 6.98
N PHE A 277 35.30 -7.16 5.92
CA PHE A 277 35.19 -8.60 5.69
C PHE A 277 36.51 -9.15 5.15
N ASP A 278 36.93 -10.30 5.67
CA ASP A 278 37.94 -11.13 5.02
C ASP A 278 37.21 -12.10 4.09
N LEU A 279 36.81 -11.64 2.89
CA LEU A 279 36.16 -12.45 1.85
C LEU A 279 37.13 -13.48 1.23
N LYS A 280 37.89 -14.21 2.06
CA LYS A 280 38.89 -15.21 1.65
C LYS A 280 38.37 -16.64 1.75
N ASP A 281 37.33 -16.90 2.55
CA ASP A 281 36.75 -18.24 2.72
C ASP A 281 35.35 -18.36 2.09
N LYS A 282 35.20 -19.36 1.23
CA LYS A 282 33.93 -19.73 0.59
C LYS A 282 32.84 -20.08 1.60
N LYS A 283 33.20 -20.70 2.73
CA LYS A 283 32.25 -21.07 3.79
C LYS A 283 31.69 -19.84 4.50
N GLU A 284 32.53 -18.85 4.78
CA GLU A 284 32.12 -17.59 5.40
C GLU A 284 31.17 -16.81 4.49
N VAL A 285 31.48 -16.71 3.19
CA VAL A 285 30.58 -16.06 2.23
C VAL A 285 29.23 -16.76 2.16
N LEU A 286 29.19 -18.09 2.19
CA LEU A 286 27.94 -18.84 2.18
C LEU A 286 27.11 -18.62 3.45
N ASN A 287 27.75 -18.56 4.62
CA ASN A 287 27.08 -18.24 5.88
C ASN A 287 26.46 -16.84 5.82
N ASN A 288 27.21 -15.85 5.31
CA ASN A 288 26.71 -14.48 5.15
C ASN A 288 25.54 -14.39 4.16
N ILE A 289 25.61 -15.13 3.04
CA ILE A 289 24.47 -15.26 2.11
C ILE A 289 23.25 -15.83 2.86
N THR A 290 23.45 -16.86 3.68
CA THR A 290 22.36 -17.48 4.46
C THR A 290 21.75 -16.49 5.47
N GLU A 291 22.57 -15.70 6.16
CA GLU A 291 22.11 -14.65 7.06
C GLU A 291 21.33 -13.55 6.32
N LEU A 292 21.80 -13.13 5.15
CA LEU A 292 21.08 -12.19 4.29
C LEU A 292 19.73 -12.76 3.89
N LEU A 293 19.66 -14.01 3.43
CA LEU A 293 18.39 -14.68 3.09
C LEU A 293 17.42 -14.69 4.28
N ASN A 294 17.90 -15.03 5.49
CA ASN A 294 17.08 -15.04 6.71
C ASN A 294 16.52 -13.66 7.06
N SER A 295 17.22 -12.58 6.69
CA SER A 295 16.75 -11.20 6.91
C SER A 295 15.84 -10.67 5.79
N ILE A 296 16.05 -11.12 4.55
CA ILE A 296 15.35 -10.64 3.37
C ILE A 296 13.97 -11.29 3.26
N GLU A 297 13.89 -12.61 3.37
CA GLU A 297 12.67 -13.38 3.11
C GLU A 297 11.46 -12.94 3.95
N PRO A 298 11.58 -12.67 5.26
CA PRO A 298 10.44 -12.20 6.04
C PRO A 298 9.86 -10.89 5.53
N LEU A 299 10.70 -9.94 5.11
CA LEU A 299 10.24 -8.66 4.56
C LEU A 299 9.77 -8.78 3.11
N ALA A 300 10.44 -9.61 2.32
CA ALA A 300 10.05 -9.90 0.94
C ALA A 300 8.61 -10.43 0.85
N SER A 301 8.14 -11.16 1.87
CA SER A 301 6.76 -11.66 1.93
C SER A 301 5.69 -10.54 1.93
N TYR A 302 6.04 -9.30 2.29
CA TYR A 302 5.12 -8.15 2.25
C TYR A 302 5.05 -7.48 0.89
N ILE A 303 5.83 -7.94 -0.09
CA ILE A 303 5.88 -7.38 -1.44
C ILE A 303 5.20 -8.37 -2.39
N PRO A 304 4.23 -7.95 -3.21
CA PRO A 304 3.61 -8.83 -4.19
C PRO A 304 4.65 -9.42 -5.16
N ASP A 305 4.55 -10.71 -5.45
CA ASP A 305 5.55 -11.46 -6.23
C ASP A 305 5.98 -10.75 -7.53
N PRO A 306 5.08 -10.24 -8.40
CA PRO A 306 5.50 -9.56 -9.63
C PRO A 306 6.30 -8.27 -9.38
N VAL A 307 6.02 -7.56 -8.28
CA VAL A 307 6.79 -6.38 -7.88
C VAL A 307 8.14 -6.80 -7.32
N LEU A 308 8.19 -7.87 -6.52
CA LEU A 308 9.45 -8.39 -6.00
C LEU A 308 10.35 -8.91 -7.11
N SER A 309 9.83 -9.65 -8.10
CA SER A 309 10.60 -10.08 -9.26
C SER A 309 11.18 -8.88 -10.03
N MET A 310 10.39 -7.83 -10.23
CA MET A 310 10.88 -6.59 -10.84
C MET A 310 12.00 -5.94 -10.02
N LEU A 311 11.90 -5.93 -8.68
CA LEU A 311 12.95 -5.40 -7.80
C LEU A 311 14.22 -6.25 -7.82
N VAL A 312 14.08 -7.56 -7.88
CA VAL A 312 15.20 -8.50 -8.00
C VAL A 312 15.95 -8.25 -9.31
N GLU A 313 15.24 -8.18 -10.44
CA GLU A 313 15.85 -7.97 -11.76
C GLU A 313 16.45 -6.55 -11.91
N SER A 314 15.88 -5.53 -11.25
CA SER A 314 16.35 -4.13 -11.34
C SER A 314 17.28 -3.69 -10.19
N ALA A 315 17.67 -4.60 -9.29
CA ALA A 315 18.41 -4.25 -8.08
C ALA A 315 19.75 -3.55 -8.35
N ALA A 316 20.42 -3.90 -9.45
CA ALA A 316 21.71 -3.32 -9.85
C ALA A 316 21.57 -1.85 -10.24
N ASP A 317 20.59 -1.53 -11.08
CA ASP A 317 20.37 -0.16 -11.61
C ASP A 317 19.51 0.71 -10.69
N ARG A 318 18.77 0.09 -9.75
CA ARG A 318 17.80 0.73 -8.84
C ARG A 318 16.86 1.70 -9.55
N LYS A 319 16.45 1.36 -10.77
CA LYS A 319 15.64 2.24 -11.60
C LYS A 319 14.51 1.46 -12.26
N ILE A 320 13.34 1.56 -11.67
CA ILE A 320 12.09 1.22 -12.35
C ILE A 320 11.67 2.45 -13.15
N ARG A 321 11.61 2.30 -14.48
CA ARG A 321 11.29 3.42 -15.37
C ARG A 321 9.81 3.79 -15.22
N PRO A 322 9.47 5.09 -15.09
CA PRO A 322 8.08 5.52 -15.06
C PRO A 322 7.44 5.39 -16.44
N ASP A 323 6.14 5.10 -16.49
CA ASP A 323 5.39 4.96 -17.74
C ASP A 323 3.90 5.31 -17.57
N PHE A 324 3.19 5.44 -18.71
CA PHE A 324 1.74 5.64 -18.79
C PHE A 324 1.02 4.47 -19.49
N PRO A 325 1.05 3.24 -18.93
CA PRO A 325 0.31 2.11 -19.50
C PRO A 325 -1.21 2.28 -19.33
N THR A 326 -1.97 1.38 -19.94
CA THR A 326 -3.42 1.27 -19.78
C THR A 326 -3.81 0.03 -18.96
N PRO A 327 -3.60 0.02 -17.63
CA PRO A 327 -3.96 -1.12 -16.80
C PRO A 327 -5.48 -1.22 -16.58
N THR A 328 -5.91 -2.41 -16.18
CA THR A 328 -7.25 -2.62 -15.60
C THR A 328 -7.10 -2.60 -14.08
N ILE A 329 -7.83 -1.68 -13.44
CA ILE A 329 -7.80 -1.46 -11.99
C ILE A 329 -9.08 -2.02 -11.40
N MET A 330 -8.93 -2.80 -10.33
CA MET A 330 -10.02 -3.34 -9.55
C MET A 330 -9.85 -2.92 -8.09
N PHE A 331 -10.91 -2.35 -7.53
CA PHE A 331 -11.05 -2.11 -6.11
C PHE A 331 -12.10 -3.06 -5.54
N VAL A 332 -11.78 -3.69 -4.42
CA VAL A 332 -12.69 -4.56 -3.67
C VAL A 332 -12.79 -4.03 -2.25
N ASN A 333 -13.94 -3.49 -1.85
CA ASN A 333 -14.18 -3.18 -0.45
C ASN A 333 -14.69 -4.43 0.24
N PHE A 334 -13.91 -4.95 1.18
CA PHE A 334 -14.22 -6.12 1.98
C PHE A 334 -14.78 -5.70 3.33
N ILE A 335 -16.05 -6.04 3.59
CA ILE A 335 -16.82 -5.57 4.73
C ILE A 335 -17.17 -6.73 5.67
N GLY A 336 -17.27 -6.45 6.97
CA GLY A 336 -17.83 -7.31 8.00
C GLY A 336 -16.79 -7.73 9.03
N LEU A 337 -15.66 -8.31 8.58
CA LEU A 337 -14.56 -8.67 9.49
C LEU A 337 -13.81 -7.42 10.00
N PRO A 338 -13.33 -6.49 9.15
CA PRO A 338 -12.52 -5.36 9.63
C PRO A 338 -13.21 -4.52 10.72
N GLU A 339 -14.51 -4.25 10.56
CA GLU A 339 -15.33 -3.47 11.49
C GLU A 339 -15.65 -4.22 12.78
N SER A 340 -15.54 -5.55 12.78
CA SER A 340 -15.81 -6.35 13.97
C SER A 340 -14.66 -6.31 14.98
N ALA A 341 -13.50 -5.74 14.61
CA ALA A 341 -12.36 -5.58 15.51
C ALA A 341 -12.73 -4.82 16.81
N ASP A 342 -13.55 -3.77 16.73
CA ASP A 342 -13.96 -2.99 17.91
C ASP A 342 -14.88 -3.74 18.88
N ARG A 343 -15.55 -4.79 18.40
CA ARG A 343 -16.46 -5.63 19.20
C ARG A 343 -15.78 -6.86 19.79
N ALA A 344 -14.53 -7.14 19.38
CA ALA A 344 -13.81 -8.31 19.81
C ALA A 344 -13.61 -8.29 21.34
N LEU A 345 -14.02 -9.37 22.00
CA LEU A 345 -13.69 -9.63 23.39
C LEU A 345 -12.24 -10.11 23.50
N PRO A 346 -11.60 -9.98 24.68
CA PRO A 346 -10.24 -10.46 24.88
C PRO A 346 -10.05 -11.92 24.44
N GLY A 347 -9.16 -12.15 23.47
CA GLY A 347 -8.86 -13.46 22.88
C GLY A 347 -9.62 -13.76 21.58
N GLU A 348 -10.59 -12.94 21.18
CA GLU A 348 -11.29 -13.07 19.90
C GLU A 348 -10.55 -12.38 18.74
N GLU A 349 -9.62 -11.47 19.02
CA GLU A 349 -8.86 -10.72 18.00
C GLU A 349 -8.12 -11.67 17.06
N ARG A 350 -7.52 -12.73 17.62
CA ARG A 350 -6.82 -13.73 16.83
C ARG A 350 -7.77 -14.53 15.94
N LYS A 351 -8.98 -14.85 16.40
CA LYS A 351 -9.98 -15.56 15.58
C LYS A 351 -10.42 -14.70 14.40
N LEU A 352 -10.65 -13.41 14.66
CA LEU A 352 -10.96 -12.43 13.63
C LEU A 352 -9.84 -12.34 12.60
N ALA A 353 -8.60 -12.12 13.04
CA ALA A 353 -7.45 -11.98 12.17
C ALA A 353 -7.13 -13.26 11.38
N VAL A 354 -7.35 -14.45 11.94
CA VAL A 354 -7.22 -15.73 11.21
C VAL A 354 -8.28 -15.84 10.11
N SER A 355 -9.52 -15.43 10.38
CA SER A 355 -10.58 -15.41 9.36
C SER A 355 -10.25 -14.44 8.24
N PHE A 356 -9.75 -13.24 8.57
CA PHE A 356 -9.31 -12.26 7.58
C PHE A 356 -8.09 -12.76 6.79
N SER A 357 -7.10 -13.34 7.46
CA SER A 357 -5.93 -13.97 6.81
C SER A 357 -6.33 -15.04 5.79
N LYS A 358 -7.35 -15.84 6.10
CA LYS A 358 -7.89 -16.83 5.17
C LYS A 358 -8.57 -16.17 3.97
N ALA A 359 -9.40 -15.14 4.21
CA ALA A 359 -10.06 -14.39 3.14
C ALA A 359 -9.02 -13.76 2.20
N PHE A 360 -8.06 -13.04 2.76
CA PHE A 360 -6.94 -12.43 2.03
C PHE A 360 -6.17 -13.46 1.19
N SER A 361 -5.80 -14.60 1.78
CA SER A 361 -5.03 -15.63 1.05
C SER A 361 -5.80 -16.22 -0.13
N LEU A 362 -7.11 -16.45 0.03
CA LEU A 362 -7.97 -16.98 -1.05
C LEU A 362 -8.22 -15.93 -2.14
N ILE A 363 -8.43 -14.66 -1.77
CA ILE A 363 -8.56 -13.55 -2.71
C ILE A 363 -7.25 -13.39 -3.50
N ASN A 364 -6.09 -13.38 -2.82
CA ASN A 364 -4.78 -13.27 -3.47
C ASN A 364 -4.57 -14.41 -4.48
N ALA A 365 -4.84 -15.66 -4.07
CA ALA A 365 -4.72 -16.81 -4.97
C ALA A 365 -5.67 -16.71 -6.19
N ALA A 366 -6.91 -16.23 -6.00
CA ALA A 366 -7.85 -16.03 -7.11
C ALA A 366 -7.36 -14.97 -8.11
N VAL A 367 -6.70 -13.93 -7.63
CA VAL A 367 -6.11 -12.84 -8.42
C VAL A 367 -4.86 -13.31 -9.17
N GLU A 368 -3.91 -13.95 -8.48
CA GLU A 368 -2.66 -14.45 -9.04
C GLU A 368 -2.89 -15.52 -10.11
N ALA A 369 -3.84 -16.44 -9.89
CA ALA A 369 -4.22 -17.45 -10.88
C ALA A 369 -4.71 -16.84 -12.21
N ARG A 370 -5.06 -15.56 -12.22
CA ARG A 370 -5.50 -14.79 -13.38
C ARG A 370 -4.46 -13.77 -13.85
N GLY A 371 -3.25 -13.79 -13.30
CA GLY A 371 -2.17 -12.87 -13.65
C GLY A 371 -2.40 -11.44 -13.16
N GLY A 372 -3.27 -11.25 -12.17
CA GLY A 372 -3.43 -9.98 -11.47
C GLY A 372 -2.45 -9.85 -10.31
N VAL A 373 -2.33 -8.63 -9.80
CA VAL A 373 -1.48 -8.30 -8.66
C VAL A 373 -2.33 -7.68 -7.57
N LEU A 374 -2.49 -8.38 -6.45
CA LEU A 374 -3.06 -7.78 -5.24
C LEU A 374 -1.98 -6.93 -4.60
N LYS A 375 -2.07 -5.62 -4.82
CA LYS A 375 -1.08 -4.65 -4.38
C LYS A 375 -1.07 -4.53 -2.87
N LYS A 376 -2.24 -4.25 -2.27
CA LYS A 376 -2.34 -4.01 -0.83
C LYS A 376 -3.78 -4.07 -0.31
N VAL A 377 -3.90 -4.22 1.00
CA VAL A 377 -5.12 -3.98 1.77
C VAL A 377 -4.98 -2.63 2.49
N THR A 378 -5.85 -1.68 2.17
CA THR A 378 -5.93 -0.35 2.78
C THR A 378 -7.30 -0.13 3.43
N TYR A 379 -7.54 1.06 3.96
CA TYR A 379 -8.68 1.37 4.81
C TYR A 379 -9.83 1.96 4.01
N HIS A 380 -11.03 1.48 4.26
CA HIS A 380 -12.24 2.12 3.76
C HIS A 380 -12.94 2.95 4.86
N LEU A 381 -13.94 3.75 4.49
CA LEU A 381 -14.84 4.35 5.49
C LEU A 381 -15.70 3.28 6.20
N SER A 382 -15.97 2.16 5.52
CA SER A 382 -16.50 0.93 6.10
C SER A 382 -15.82 -0.25 5.42
N GLY A 383 -15.05 -1.04 6.17
CA GLY A 383 -14.37 -2.23 5.67
C GLY A 383 -12.91 -1.97 5.32
N SER A 384 -12.37 -2.78 4.42
CA SER A 384 -11.00 -2.67 3.92
C SER A 384 -10.98 -2.70 2.40
N ASP A 385 -10.35 -1.70 1.81
CA ASP A 385 -10.15 -1.60 0.37
C ASP A 385 -8.99 -2.51 -0.04
N ILE A 386 -9.22 -3.42 -0.99
CA ILE A 386 -8.19 -4.27 -1.59
C ILE A 386 -7.95 -3.75 -3.00
N VAL A 387 -6.72 -3.32 -3.26
CA VAL A 387 -6.33 -2.73 -4.54
C VAL A 387 -5.66 -3.79 -5.41
N ILE A 388 -6.20 -4.01 -6.61
CA ILE A 388 -5.75 -5.04 -7.53
C ILE A 388 -5.50 -4.45 -8.92
N TYR A 389 -4.38 -4.83 -9.52
CA TYR A 389 -3.97 -4.40 -10.86
C TYR A 389 -3.91 -5.58 -11.83
N PHE A 390 -4.25 -5.33 -13.09
CA PHE A 390 -3.98 -6.23 -14.21
C PHE A 390 -3.28 -5.46 -15.32
N GLY A 391 -2.29 -6.10 -15.94
CA GLY A 391 -1.48 -5.51 -17.01
C GLY A 391 -0.21 -4.80 -16.53
N VAL A 392 0.01 -4.70 -15.22
CA VAL A 392 1.20 -4.09 -14.60
C VAL A 392 1.63 -4.84 -13.33
N PRO A 393 2.93 -5.09 -13.09
CA PRO A 393 4.05 -4.83 -14.02
C PRO A 393 4.06 -5.80 -15.22
N ASN A 394 3.29 -6.89 -15.16
CA ASN A 394 3.22 -7.89 -16.21
C ASN A 394 2.03 -7.62 -17.15
N ALA A 395 2.32 -7.35 -18.42
CA ALA A 395 1.31 -7.09 -19.44
C ALA A 395 0.71 -8.39 -20.01
N HIS A 396 -0.62 -8.42 -20.19
CA HIS A 396 -1.32 -9.44 -20.97
C HIS A 396 -2.28 -8.76 -21.95
N THR A 397 -2.69 -9.47 -23.00
CA THR A 397 -3.60 -8.93 -24.04
C THR A 397 -5.07 -8.91 -23.63
N ASN A 398 -5.44 -9.51 -22.50
CA ASN A 398 -6.84 -9.69 -22.07
C ASN A 398 -7.06 -9.38 -20.57
N ASN A 399 -6.49 -8.28 -20.09
CA ASN A 399 -6.50 -7.89 -18.67
C ASN A 399 -7.90 -7.65 -18.13
N GLU A 400 -8.80 -7.12 -18.94
CA GLU A 400 -10.21 -6.83 -18.64
C GLU A 400 -10.97 -8.13 -18.36
N MET A 401 -10.74 -9.14 -19.22
CA MET A 401 -11.30 -10.48 -19.08
C MET A 401 -10.76 -11.21 -17.84
N ARG A 402 -9.47 -11.03 -17.54
CA ARG A 402 -8.83 -11.57 -16.32
C ARG A 402 -9.40 -10.90 -15.07
N ALA A 403 -9.56 -9.59 -15.08
CA ALA A 403 -10.16 -8.81 -13.99
C ALA A 403 -11.61 -9.22 -13.74
N ALA A 404 -12.45 -9.29 -14.78
CA ALA A 404 -13.83 -9.77 -14.67
C ALA A 404 -13.92 -11.18 -14.07
N SER A 405 -13.06 -12.11 -14.56
CA SER A 405 -12.99 -13.46 -14.03
C SER A 405 -12.54 -13.50 -12.56
N ALA A 406 -11.64 -12.60 -12.16
CA ALA A 406 -11.14 -12.51 -10.79
C ALA A 406 -12.23 -11.95 -9.86
N ALA A 407 -12.94 -10.90 -10.28
CA ALA A 407 -14.03 -10.31 -9.51
C ALA A 407 -15.13 -11.32 -9.17
N VAL A 408 -15.53 -12.16 -10.13
CA VAL A 408 -16.52 -13.23 -9.89
C VAL A 408 -15.99 -14.24 -8.86
N ALA A 409 -14.74 -14.68 -8.99
CA ALA A 409 -14.13 -15.61 -8.04
C ALA A 409 -13.96 -15.00 -6.63
N ILE A 410 -13.65 -13.71 -6.54
CA ILE A 410 -13.55 -12.99 -5.26
C ILE A 410 -14.92 -12.97 -4.58
N ARG A 411 -16.01 -12.70 -5.31
CA ARG A 411 -17.38 -12.75 -4.78
C ARG A 411 -17.70 -14.13 -4.19
N GLU A 412 -17.39 -15.21 -4.91
CA GLU A 412 -17.58 -16.60 -4.44
C GLU A 412 -16.75 -16.92 -3.18
N VAL A 413 -15.49 -16.44 -3.13
CA VAL A 413 -14.62 -16.56 -1.95
C VAL A 413 -15.25 -15.84 -0.76
N VAL A 414 -15.71 -14.61 -0.95
CA VAL A 414 -16.31 -13.78 0.11
C VAL A 414 -17.59 -14.42 0.65
N GLU A 415 -18.44 -14.97 -0.22
CA GLU A 415 -19.62 -15.75 0.20
C GLU A 415 -19.23 -16.96 1.06
N THR A 416 -18.19 -17.70 0.66
CA THR A 416 -17.66 -18.82 1.45
C THR A 416 -17.15 -18.38 2.83
N ILE A 417 -16.48 -17.22 2.88
CA ILE A 417 -16.00 -16.63 4.15
C ILE A 417 -17.18 -16.20 5.01
N ASN A 418 -18.22 -15.58 4.45
CA ASN A 418 -19.42 -15.17 5.17
C ASN A 418 -20.10 -16.36 5.87
N LEU A 419 -20.25 -17.49 5.16
CA LEU A 419 -20.81 -18.71 5.74
C LEU A 419 -20.01 -19.20 6.96
N LYS A 420 -18.69 -19.05 6.93
CA LYS A 420 -17.75 -19.52 7.96
C LYS A 420 -17.22 -18.41 8.87
N ALA A 421 -17.83 -17.23 8.86
CA ALA A 421 -17.37 -16.09 9.64
C ALA A 421 -17.47 -16.41 11.15
N PRO A 422 -16.46 -16.06 11.95
CA PRO A 422 -16.47 -16.31 13.39
C PRO A 422 -17.46 -15.38 14.08
N THR A 423 -18.06 -15.84 15.17
CA THR A 423 -18.76 -14.94 16.11
C THR A 423 -17.74 -14.08 16.83
N VAL A 424 -17.96 -12.76 16.85
CA VAL A 424 -17.10 -11.76 17.50
C VAL A 424 -18.01 -10.84 18.33
N GLY A 425 -17.71 -10.68 19.62
CA GLY A 425 -18.56 -9.90 20.53
C GLY A 425 -19.99 -10.45 20.64
N GLY A 426 -20.16 -11.77 20.51
CA GLY A 426 -21.47 -12.42 20.52
C GLY A 426 -22.28 -12.28 19.23
N ILE A 427 -21.76 -11.60 18.19
CA ILE A 427 -22.45 -11.36 16.92
C ILE A 427 -21.65 -12.01 15.78
N LYS A 428 -22.32 -12.76 14.91
CA LYS A 428 -21.70 -13.21 13.65
C LYS A 428 -21.72 -12.04 12.66
N PRO A 429 -20.57 -11.56 12.18
CA PRO A 429 -20.57 -10.48 11.20
C PRO A 429 -21.10 -10.98 9.87
N GLU A 430 -21.88 -10.12 9.21
CA GLU A 430 -22.22 -10.32 7.81
C GLU A 430 -21.05 -9.86 6.96
N VAL A 431 -20.43 -10.80 6.25
CA VAL A 431 -19.28 -10.55 5.40
C VAL A 431 -19.74 -10.45 3.95
N TYR A 432 -19.34 -9.39 3.26
CA TYR A 432 -19.65 -9.17 1.86
C TYR A 432 -18.60 -8.29 1.20
N CYS A 433 -18.70 -8.12 -0.12
CA CYS A 433 -17.82 -7.23 -0.85
C CYS A 433 -18.59 -6.29 -1.78
N GLN A 434 -17.93 -5.19 -2.14
CA GLN A 434 -18.35 -4.27 -3.19
C GLN A 434 -17.18 -4.18 -4.16
N ILE A 435 -17.41 -4.33 -5.46
CA ILE A 435 -16.31 -4.37 -6.45
C ILE A 435 -16.52 -3.30 -7.51
N GLY A 436 -15.46 -2.54 -7.80
CA GLY A 436 -15.41 -1.56 -8.88
C GLY A 436 -14.25 -1.86 -9.83
N ILE A 437 -14.52 -1.94 -11.13
CA ILE A 437 -13.51 -2.20 -12.16
C ILE A 437 -13.53 -1.10 -13.21
N ASN A 438 -12.36 -0.52 -13.46
CA ASN A 438 -12.17 0.45 -14.54
C ASN A 438 -10.87 0.17 -15.30
N MET A 439 -10.79 0.59 -16.55
CA MET A 439 -9.57 0.52 -17.35
C MET A 439 -9.29 1.87 -17.99
N GLY A 440 -8.02 2.16 -18.26
CA GLY A 440 -7.60 3.42 -18.85
C GLY A 440 -6.15 3.75 -18.53
N PRO A 441 -5.62 4.87 -19.05
CA PRO A 441 -4.25 5.30 -18.81
C PRO A 441 -4.03 5.56 -17.31
N ALA A 442 -2.89 5.13 -16.78
CA ALA A 442 -2.47 5.37 -15.41
C ALA A 442 -0.96 5.62 -15.37
N PHE A 443 -0.51 6.41 -14.40
CA PHE A 443 0.91 6.61 -14.16
C PHE A 443 1.45 5.46 -13.31
N VAL A 444 2.52 4.81 -13.77
CA VAL A 444 3.13 3.68 -13.08
C VAL A 444 4.59 4.02 -12.79
N ALA A 445 4.96 4.03 -11.51
CA ALA A 445 6.32 4.34 -11.09
C ALA A 445 6.62 3.87 -9.66
N GLU A 446 7.89 3.82 -9.32
CA GLU A 446 8.37 3.78 -7.94
C GLU A 446 8.38 5.20 -7.36
N VAL A 447 7.50 5.47 -6.39
CA VAL A 447 7.33 6.80 -5.78
C VAL A 447 7.75 6.78 -4.31
N GLY A 448 8.40 7.86 -3.86
CA GLY A 448 8.89 7.99 -2.49
C GLY A 448 10.24 8.72 -2.41
N ASP A 449 10.97 8.50 -1.32
CA ASP A 449 12.35 8.97 -1.17
C ASP A 449 13.33 7.94 -1.79
N PRO A 450 14.19 8.31 -2.77
CA PRO A 450 15.16 7.41 -3.38
C PRO A 450 16.16 6.78 -2.40
N ARG A 451 16.34 7.38 -1.22
CA ARG A 451 17.23 6.88 -0.15
C ARG A 451 16.46 6.45 1.09
N GLY A 452 15.14 6.35 1.01
CA GLY A 452 14.27 5.97 2.10
C GLY A 452 12.98 5.31 1.61
N ARG A 453 11.88 5.59 2.32
CA ARG A 453 10.59 4.94 2.11
C ARG A 453 10.05 5.19 0.71
N ARG A 454 9.76 4.11 -0.04
CA ARG A 454 9.18 4.18 -1.40
C ARG A 454 8.34 2.96 -1.73
N GLU A 455 7.47 3.07 -2.74
CA GLU A 455 6.66 1.97 -3.23
C GLU A 455 6.46 2.05 -4.74
N PHE A 456 6.35 0.89 -5.38
CA PHE A 456 5.77 0.80 -6.73
C PHE A 456 4.26 1.06 -6.66
N ASN A 457 3.80 2.06 -7.40
CA ASN A 457 2.43 2.52 -7.40
C ASN A 457 1.85 2.69 -8.80
N VAL A 458 0.54 2.55 -8.88
CA VAL A 458 -0.28 2.87 -10.05
C VAL A 458 -1.21 4.00 -9.61
N LEU A 459 -1.09 5.15 -10.25
CA LEU A 459 -1.75 6.38 -9.85
C LEU A 459 -2.52 6.99 -11.02
N GLY A 460 -3.57 7.76 -10.71
CA GLY A 460 -4.28 8.54 -11.70
C GLY A 460 -5.79 8.40 -11.65
N ASP A 461 -6.43 9.10 -12.57
CA ASP A 461 -7.89 9.12 -12.66
C ASP A 461 -8.51 7.74 -12.87
N THR A 462 -7.85 6.86 -13.63
CA THR A 462 -8.32 5.47 -13.84
C THR A 462 -8.49 4.72 -12.52
N VAL A 463 -7.53 4.89 -11.59
CA VAL A 463 -7.53 4.29 -10.25
C VAL A 463 -8.64 4.89 -9.39
N ASN A 464 -8.72 6.23 -9.38
CA ASN A 464 -9.74 6.96 -8.63
C ASN A 464 -11.17 6.63 -9.11
N THR A 465 -11.35 6.44 -10.41
CA THR A 465 -12.62 6.03 -10.99
C THR A 465 -13.00 4.62 -10.52
N ALA A 466 -12.09 3.64 -10.55
CA ALA A 466 -12.36 2.29 -10.04
C ALA A 466 -12.81 2.30 -8.56
N ALA A 467 -12.13 3.07 -7.71
CA ALA A 467 -12.54 3.24 -6.31
C ALA A 467 -13.94 3.87 -6.16
N ARG A 468 -14.29 4.84 -7.03
CA ARG A 468 -15.64 5.44 -7.04
C ARG A 468 -16.71 4.46 -7.49
N LEU A 469 -16.41 3.59 -8.46
CA LEU A 469 -17.34 2.53 -8.90
C LEU A 469 -17.61 1.54 -7.77
N MET A 470 -16.57 1.14 -7.05
CA MET A 470 -16.68 0.28 -5.87
C MET A 470 -17.60 0.90 -4.80
N ASN A 471 -17.44 2.20 -4.51
CA ASN A 471 -18.29 2.90 -3.54
C ASN A 471 -19.77 2.99 -3.92
N ARG A 472 -20.10 2.78 -5.20
CA ARG A 472 -21.48 2.75 -5.70
C ARG A 472 -22.07 1.36 -5.74
N ALA A 473 -21.21 0.33 -5.75
CA ALA A 473 -21.65 -1.04 -5.78
C ALA A 473 -22.48 -1.36 -4.52
N GLN A 474 -23.61 -2.02 -4.71
CA GLN A 474 -24.38 -2.61 -3.63
C GLN A 474 -23.67 -3.87 -3.09
N LYS A 475 -24.24 -4.46 -2.04
CA LYS A 475 -23.73 -5.70 -1.44
C LYS A 475 -23.55 -6.79 -2.51
N ASN A 476 -22.33 -7.32 -2.60
CA ASN A 476 -21.88 -8.34 -3.56
C ASN A 476 -22.00 -7.94 -5.04
N GLN A 477 -22.21 -6.66 -5.33
CA GLN A 477 -22.32 -6.15 -6.69
C GLN A 477 -20.92 -5.90 -7.28
N ILE A 478 -20.79 -6.17 -8.59
CA ILE A 478 -19.58 -5.90 -9.37
C ILE A 478 -19.93 -4.81 -10.38
N VAL A 479 -19.47 -3.59 -10.14
CA VAL A 479 -19.70 -2.44 -11.01
C VAL A 479 -18.49 -2.23 -11.93
N VAL A 480 -18.74 -2.11 -13.22
CA VAL A 480 -17.72 -1.91 -14.26
C VAL A 480 -18.01 -0.64 -15.05
N SER A 481 -16.95 0.01 -15.55
CA SER A 481 -17.10 1.11 -16.51
C SER A 481 -17.52 0.61 -17.89
N GLU A 482 -18.01 1.51 -18.74
CA GLU A 482 -18.35 1.20 -20.13
C GLU A 482 -17.19 0.58 -20.91
N ALA A 483 -15.97 1.10 -20.75
CA ALA A 483 -14.79 0.57 -21.42
C ALA A 483 -14.54 -0.90 -21.05
N VAL A 484 -14.66 -1.24 -19.77
CA VAL A 484 -14.53 -2.63 -19.30
C VAL A 484 -15.68 -3.48 -19.83
N ARG A 485 -16.93 -2.98 -19.79
CA ARG A 485 -18.10 -3.69 -20.33
C ARG A 485 -17.88 -4.07 -21.79
N ASN A 486 -17.47 -3.12 -22.64
CA ASN A 486 -17.20 -3.36 -24.06
C ASN A 486 -16.14 -4.45 -24.25
N ALA A 487 -15.09 -4.45 -23.43
CA ALA A 487 -14.00 -5.42 -23.53
C ALA A 487 -14.39 -6.84 -23.08
N ILE A 488 -15.46 -7.00 -22.31
CA ILE A 488 -15.87 -8.30 -21.73
C ILE A 488 -17.21 -8.83 -22.26
N GLU A 489 -17.92 -8.05 -23.09
CA GLU A 489 -19.29 -8.33 -23.51
C GLU A 489 -19.44 -9.64 -24.30
N GLU A 490 -18.38 -10.15 -24.92
CA GLU A 490 -18.43 -11.44 -25.61
C GLU A 490 -18.68 -12.62 -24.66
N LYS A 491 -18.24 -12.53 -23.39
CA LYS A 491 -18.29 -13.65 -22.44
C LYS A 491 -19.09 -13.37 -21.17
N TYR A 492 -19.34 -12.10 -20.84
CA TYR A 492 -20.06 -11.71 -19.65
C TYR A 492 -21.34 -10.94 -20.00
N GLU A 493 -22.36 -11.14 -19.18
CA GLU A 493 -23.57 -10.35 -19.20
C GLU A 493 -23.38 -9.14 -18.29
N CYS A 494 -23.83 -7.99 -18.78
CA CYS A 494 -23.71 -6.72 -18.07
C CYS A 494 -25.05 -5.98 -18.15
N ALA A 495 -25.62 -5.63 -16.99
CA ALA A 495 -26.85 -4.83 -16.90
C ALA A 495 -26.51 -3.36 -16.76
N SER A 496 -27.19 -2.47 -17.47
CA SER A 496 -26.98 -1.02 -17.33
C SER A 496 -27.47 -0.54 -15.96
N LEU A 497 -26.64 0.26 -15.28
CA LEU A 497 -26.97 0.96 -14.03
C LEU A 497 -27.25 2.46 -14.27
N GLY A 498 -27.29 2.88 -15.54
CA GLY A 498 -27.49 4.27 -15.94
C GLY A 498 -26.20 5.11 -15.93
N GLU A 499 -26.40 6.42 -16.10
CA GLU A 499 -25.31 7.40 -16.13
C GLU A 499 -25.15 8.12 -14.79
N ILE A 500 -23.90 8.46 -14.48
CA ILE A 500 -23.55 9.10 -13.23
C ILE A 500 -22.58 10.26 -13.43
N SER A 501 -22.88 11.39 -12.81
CA SER A 501 -21.90 12.46 -12.65
C SER A 501 -20.97 12.15 -11.49
N LEU A 502 -19.68 11.93 -11.77
CA LEU A 502 -18.65 11.73 -10.77
C LEU A 502 -17.93 13.04 -10.46
N LYS A 503 -17.62 13.28 -9.18
CA LYS A 503 -16.82 14.45 -8.77
C LYS A 503 -15.49 14.46 -9.54
N GLY A 504 -15.23 15.57 -10.24
CA GLY A 504 -14.01 15.75 -11.04
C GLY A 504 -14.15 15.34 -12.51
N LYS A 505 -15.31 14.82 -12.94
CA LYS A 505 -15.58 14.46 -14.34
C LYS A 505 -16.54 15.47 -14.98
N SER A 506 -16.20 15.90 -16.20
CA SER A 506 -17.02 16.82 -17.00
C SER A 506 -18.17 16.12 -17.75
N LYS A 507 -18.03 14.82 -18.04
CA LYS A 507 -19.05 14.00 -18.68
C LYS A 507 -19.56 12.92 -17.72
N PRO A 508 -20.88 12.64 -17.71
CA PRO A 508 -21.41 11.47 -17.02
C PRO A 508 -20.73 10.18 -17.51
N LEU A 509 -20.54 9.22 -16.61
CA LEU A 509 -20.08 7.87 -16.94
C LEU A 509 -21.26 6.90 -16.98
N SER A 510 -21.34 6.09 -18.03
CA SER A 510 -22.23 4.93 -18.08
C SER A 510 -21.66 3.80 -17.23
N LEU A 511 -22.49 3.29 -16.30
CA LEU A 511 -22.12 2.21 -15.40
C LEU A 511 -22.85 0.93 -15.76
N TYR A 512 -22.20 -0.20 -15.52
CA TYR A 512 -22.78 -1.51 -15.73
C TYR A 512 -22.51 -2.42 -14.54
N GLU A 513 -23.46 -3.29 -14.22
CA GLU A 513 -23.26 -4.41 -13.31
C GLU A 513 -22.86 -5.65 -14.10
N LEU A 514 -21.74 -6.29 -13.73
CA LEU A 514 -21.39 -7.61 -14.22
C LEU A 514 -22.23 -8.66 -13.46
N THR A 515 -23.24 -9.21 -14.14
CA THR A 515 -24.22 -10.13 -13.52
C THR A 515 -23.72 -11.58 -13.53
N GLY A 516 -23.08 -12.01 -14.62
CA GLY A 516 -22.57 -13.38 -14.73
C GLY A 516 -21.88 -13.65 -16.07
N LYS A 517 -21.44 -14.91 -16.24
CA LYS A 517 -20.94 -15.40 -17.54
C LYS A 517 -22.13 -15.70 -18.44
N LYS A 518 -22.03 -15.36 -19.72
CA LYS A 518 -22.99 -15.81 -20.75
C LYS A 518 -23.02 -17.33 -20.79
N VAL A 519 -24.21 -17.91 -20.69
CA VAL A 519 -24.39 -19.35 -20.91
C VAL A 519 -24.20 -19.58 -22.42
N LYS A 520 -23.21 -20.40 -22.80
CA LYS A 520 -23.14 -20.86 -24.19
C LYS A 520 -24.33 -21.78 -24.43
N GLU A 521 -25.28 -21.36 -25.27
CA GLU A 521 -26.20 -22.30 -25.91
C GLU A 521 -25.37 -23.25 -26.77
N THR A 522 -25.18 -24.48 -26.28
CA THR A 522 -24.66 -25.57 -27.09
C THR A 522 -25.71 -25.85 -28.17
N LYS A 523 -25.48 -25.36 -29.39
CA LYS A 523 -26.27 -25.76 -30.56
C LYS A 523 -25.91 -27.17 -31.00
#